data_AF-A0A0N4YPK7-F1
#
_entry.id   AF-A0A0N4YPK7-F1
#
_cell.length_a   1.000
_cell.length_b   1.000
_cell.length_c   1.000
_cell.angle_alpha   90.00
_cell.angle_beta   90.00
_cell.angle_gamma   90.00
#
_symmetry.space_group_name_H-M   'P 1'
#
loop_
_entity.id
_entity.type
_entity.pdbx_description
1 polymer ?
#
loop_
_entity_poly.entity_id
_entity_poly.type
_entity_poly.pdbx_seq_one_letter_code
_entity_poly.pdbx_strand_id
1 'polypeptide(L)'
;MASRMITRLSPKNSVLFVCDMQERFSKTIAYFPAIVQTAKRLVDAARILDIPIVVTEQYPKGLGHTVPELGLADEKKYPKTRCNYFRKYAFKQMDRAGAVLTTSECVVLGLLQDASHPKFKEVQKLILEPAPDVGLVSKM
;
A
#
# COMPACT_ATOMS: atom_id res chain seq x y z
N MET A 1 8.49 -1.93 -28.14
CA MET A 1 8.48 -1.88 -26.65
C MET A 1 7.29 -2.71 -26.19
N ALA A 2 7.52 -3.85 -25.55
CA ALA A 2 6.41 -4.67 -25.05
C ALA A 2 5.64 -3.85 -24.01
N SER A 3 4.37 -3.56 -24.28
CA SER A 3 3.43 -3.07 -23.29
C SER A 3 3.52 -4.01 -22.09
N ARG A 4 4.12 -3.56 -20.98
CA ARG A 4 4.11 -4.31 -19.73
C ARG A 4 2.64 -4.37 -19.32
N MET A 5 1.97 -5.46 -19.67
CA MET A 5 0.62 -5.72 -19.22
C MET A 5 0.65 -5.70 -17.69
N ILE A 6 0.01 -4.68 -17.10
CA ILE A 6 -0.48 -4.82 -15.74
C ILE A 6 -1.36 -6.06 -15.78
N THR A 7 -0.91 -7.17 -15.20
CA THR A 7 -1.76 -8.34 -15.01
C THR A 7 -3.06 -7.82 -14.41
N ARG A 8 -4.18 -8.02 -15.10
CA ARG A 8 -5.47 -7.40 -14.74
C ARG A 8 -5.74 -7.68 -13.26
N LEU A 9 -5.68 -6.63 -12.45
CA LEU A 9 -5.97 -6.74 -11.02
C LEU A 9 -7.44 -7.10 -10.86
N SER A 10 -7.70 -8.01 -9.95
CA SER A 10 -9.05 -8.36 -9.52
C SER A 10 -8.99 -8.72 -8.05
N PRO A 11 -10.09 -8.57 -7.29
CA PRO A 11 -10.11 -8.99 -5.90
C PRO A 11 -9.75 -10.47 -5.71
N LYS A 12 -10.01 -11.31 -6.72
CA LYS A 12 -9.78 -12.77 -6.68
C LYS A 12 -8.33 -13.20 -6.89
N ASN A 13 -7.48 -12.36 -7.49
CA ASN A 13 -6.08 -12.69 -7.81
C ASN A 13 -5.09 -11.77 -7.11
N SER A 14 -5.55 -11.01 -6.11
CA SER A 14 -4.76 -9.98 -5.44
C SER A 14 -4.65 -10.27 -3.95
N VAL A 15 -3.56 -9.82 -3.35
CA VAL A 15 -3.34 -9.78 -1.91
C VAL A 15 -2.75 -8.41 -1.57
N LEU A 16 -3.21 -7.80 -0.49
CA LEU A 16 -2.60 -6.58 0.02
C LEU A 16 -1.49 -6.94 1.00
N PHE A 17 -0.26 -6.53 0.70
CA PHE A 17 0.89 -6.74 1.58
C PHE A 17 1.29 -5.43 2.25
N VAL A 18 1.09 -5.33 3.56
CA VAL A 18 1.44 -4.17 4.39
C VAL A 18 2.79 -4.45 5.07
N CYS A 19 3.82 -3.73 4.62
CA CYS A 19 5.20 -3.97 5.04
C CYS A 19 5.66 -2.93 6.06
N ASP A 20 5.90 -3.36 7.30
CA ASP A 20 6.64 -2.63 8.34
C ASP A 20 6.13 -1.21 8.64
N MET A 21 4.82 -1.00 8.60
CA MET A 21 4.19 0.29 8.89
C MET A 21 4.12 0.56 10.40
N GLN A 22 5.28 0.73 11.06
CA GLN A 22 5.41 0.77 12.52
C GLN A 22 5.65 2.17 13.11
N GLU A 23 5.27 2.36 14.37
CA GLU A 23 5.26 3.68 15.05
C GLU A 23 6.63 4.38 15.09
N ARG A 24 7.73 3.65 15.33
CA ARG A 24 9.06 4.27 15.45
C ARG A 24 9.55 4.90 14.15
N PHE A 25 8.98 4.48 13.02
CA PHE A 25 9.31 5.04 11.72
C PHE A 25 8.73 6.43 11.49
N SER A 26 7.72 6.85 12.25
CA SER A 26 7.10 8.18 12.14
C SER A 26 8.08 9.34 12.15
N LYS A 27 9.17 9.23 12.91
CA LYS A 27 10.19 10.27 13.06
C LYS A 27 11.30 10.20 12.02
N THR A 28 11.48 9.04 11.37
CA THR A 28 12.62 8.78 10.47
C THR A 28 12.21 8.77 9.01
N ILE A 29 10.94 8.48 8.72
CA ILE A 29 10.38 8.44 7.37
C ILE A 29 9.83 9.82 6.99
N ALA A 30 10.34 10.39 5.90
CA ALA A 30 9.74 11.58 5.30
C ALA A 30 8.31 11.27 4.84
N TYR A 31 7.39 12.23 5.04
CA TYR A 31 5.97 12.13 4.68
C TYR A 31 5.23 10.96 5.33
N PHE A 32 5.68 10.46 6.48
CA PHE A 32 5.07 9.29 7.13
C PHE A 32 3.55 9.42 7.34
N PRO A 33 3.00 10.55 7.83
CA PRO A 33 1.55 10.69 7.98
C PRO A 33 0.79 10.54 6.65
N ALA A 34 1.33 11.10 5.57
CA ALA A 34 0.76 10.97 4.23
C ALA A 34 0.82 9.53 3.69
N ILE A 35 1.92 8.81 3.97
CA ILE A 35 2.08 7.40 3.60
C ILE A 35 1.08 6.55 4.38
N VAL A 36 0.91 6.79 5.68
CA VAL A 36 -0.09 6.09 6.52
C VAL A 36 -1.50 6.33 6.00
N GLN A 37 -1.85 7.57 5.67
CA GLN A 37 -3.16 7.91 5.10
C GLN A 37 -3.41 7.18 3.77
N THR A 38 -2.40 7.12 2.90
CA THR A 38 -2.51 6.43 1.62
C THR A 38 -2.61 4.92 1.79
N ALA A 39 -1.81 4.33 2.69
CA ALA A 39 -1.88 2.92 3.03
C ALA A 39 -3.24 2.54 3.65
N LYS A 40 -3.81 3.42 4.48
CA LYS A 40 -5.16 3.24 5.04
C LYS A 40 -6.22 3.11 3.94
N ARG A 41 -6.16 3.95 2.90
CA ARG A 41 -7.10 3.84 1.76
C ARG A 41 -7.02 2.47 1.08
N LEU A 42 -5.82 1.92 0.91
CA LEU A 42 -5.63 0.59 0.35
C LEU A 42 -6.14 -0.52 1.27
N VAL A 43 -5.93 -0.38 2.59
CA VAL A 43 -6.48 -1.31 3.59
C VAL A 43 -8.00 -1.29 3.58
N ASP A 44 -8.61 -0.11 3.58
CA ASP A 44 -10.07 0.04 3.56
C ASP A 44 -10.64 -0.52 2.25
N ALA A 45 -10.00 -0.26 1.10
CA ALA A 45 -10.40 -0.83 -0.19
C ALA A 45 -10.26 -2.36 -0.21
N ALA A 46 -9.18 -2.91 0.35
CA ALA A 46 -8.98 -4.35 0.44
C ALA A 46 -10.06 -5.02 1.29
N ARG A 47 -10.43 -4.42 2.42
CA ARG A 47 -11.54 -4.89 3.27
C ARG A 47 -12.87 -4.86 2.54
N ILE A 48 -13.19 -3.74 1.89
CA ILE A 48 -14.43 -3.62 1.11
C ILE A 48 -14.46 -4.68 0.02
N LEU A 49 -13.35 -4.97 -0.64
CA LEU A 49 -13.29 -5.91 -1.76
C LEU A 49 -13.02 -7.37 -1.34
N ASP A 50 -13.00 -7.67 -0.04
CA ASP A 50 -12.70 -9.00 0.50
C ASP A 50 -11.33 -9.55 0.05
N ILE A 51 -10.36 -8.67 -0.12
CA ILE A 51 -8.98 -8.99 -0.52
C ILE A 51 -8.18 -9.40 0.72
N PRO A 52 -7.46 -10.53 0.70
CA PRO A 52 -6.61 -10.93 1.83
C PRO A 52 -5.54 -9.87 2.15
N ILE A 53 -5.34 -9.60 3.43
CA ILE A 53 -4.32 -8.66 3.92
C ILE A 53 -3.25 -9.43 4.68
N VAL A 54 -1.99 -9.18 4.35
CA VAL A 54 -0.82 -9.75 5.04
C VAL A 54 0.01 -8.62 5.61
N VAL A 55 0.28 -8.67 6.91
CA VAL A 55 1.00 -7.61 7.63
C VAL A 55 2.31 -8.15 8.17
N THR A 56 3.42 -7.46 7.92
CA THR A 56 4.72 -7.78 8.53
C THR A 56 5.19 -6.68 9.46
N GLU A 57 5.89 -7.06 10.53
CA GLU A 57 6.52 -6.12 11.46
C GLU A 57 8.02 -6.42 11.56
N GLN A 58 8.86 -5.42 11.37
CA GLN A 58 10.30 -5.54 11.59
C GLN A 58 10.61 -5.31 13.08
N TYR A 59 11.20 -6.29 13.75
CA TYR A 59 11.66 -6.19 15.15
C TYR A 59 10.70 -5.38 16.06
N PRO A 60 9.45 -5.83 16.28
CA PRO A 60 8.42 -5.02 16.93
C PRO A 60 8.79 -4.57 18.35
N LYS A 61 9.60 -5.37 19.06
CA LYS A 61 10.15 -5.02 20.39
C LYS A 61 10.95 -3.72 20.38
N GLY A 62 11.65 -3.39 19.29
CA GLY A 62 12.44 -2.16 19.18
C GLY A 62 11.84 -1.08 18.30
N LEU A 63 11.12 -1.47 17.24
CA LEU A 63 10.55 -0.55 16.26
C LEU A 63 9.06 -0.21 16.52
N GLY A 64 8.48 -0.74 17.60
CA GLY A 64 7.07 -0.58 17.92
C GLY A 64 6.19 -1.48 17.07
N HIS A 65 4.88 -1.38 17.28
CA HIS A 65 3.91 -2.16 16.51
C HIS A 65 3.43 -1.38 15.29
N THR A 66 2.65 -2.06 14.44
CA THR A 66 1.94 -1.43 13.33
C THR A 66 1.13 -0.25 13.82
N VAL A 67 1.19 0.86 13.08
CA VAL A 67 0.50 2.11 13.41
C VAL A 67 -1.02 1.90 13.51
N PRO A 68 -1.66 2.32 14.62
CA PRO A 68 -3.07 2.03 14.89
C PRO A 68 -4.02 2.65 13.86
N GLU A 69 -3.62 3.72 13.18
CA GLU A 69 -4.38 4.44 12.15
C GLU A 69 -4.77 3.53 10.96
N LEU A 70 -3.97 2.49 10.69
CA LEU A 70 -4.29 1.50 9.66
C LEU A 70 -5.44 0.58 10.04
N GLY A 71 -5.81 0.51 11.33
CA GLY A 71 -6.91 -0.33 11.80
C GLY A 71 -6.67 -1.83 11.62
N LEU A 72 -5.41 -2.28 11.55
CA LEU A 72 -4.99 -3.67 11.34
C LEU A 72 -4.80 -4.42 12.67
N ALA A 73 -5.56 -4.06 13.70
CA ALA A 73 -5.44 -4.67 15.03
C ALA A 73 -5.72 -6.19 14.98
N ASP A 74 -6.79 -6.56 14.26
CA ASP A 74 -7.31 -7.93 14.15
C ASP A 74 -6.56 -8.80 13.13
N GLU A 75 -5.70 -8.20 12.31
CA GLU A 75 -4.95 -8.93 11.29
C GLU A 75 -3.77 -9.69 11.90
N LYS A 76 -3.50 -10.88 11.35
CA LYS A 76 -2.33 -11.67 11.72
C LYS A 76 -1.05 -10.97 11.28
N LYS A 77 -0.19 -10.66 12.25
CA LYS A 77 1.11 -9.99 12.03
C LYS A 77 2.24 -11.01 12.01
N TYR A 78 3.14 -10.87 11.04
CA TYR A 78 4.32 -11.72 10.88
C TYR A 78 5.58 -10.94 11.26
N PRO A 79 6.16 -11.16 12.46
CA PRO A 79 7.37 -10.47 12.88
C PRO A 79 8.60 -11.02 12.15
N LYS A 80 9.51 -10.12 11.74
CA LYS A 80 10.80 -10.45 11.09
C LYS A 80 11.94 -9.60 11.63
N THR A 81 13.16 -10.12 11.57
CA THR A 81 14.36 -9.50 12.16
C THR A 81 15.42 -9.10 11.14
N ARG A 82 15.24 -9.37 9.83
CA ARG A 82 16.22 -9.02 8.78
C ARG A 82 15.64 -8.09 7.71
N CYS A 83 16.54 -7.25 7.19
CA CYS A 83 16.43 -6.29 6.08
C CYS A 83 16.16 -4.84 6.49
N ASN A 84 17.23 -4.05 6.56
CA ASN A 84 17.17 -2.59 6.64
C ASN A 84 17.96 -2.01 5.46
N TYR A 85 17.35 -1.03 4.77
CA TYR A 85 17.87 -0.18 3.70
C TYR A 85 17.78 -0.67 2.25
N PHE A 86 17.02 0.07 1.43
CA PHE A 86 17.49 0.65 0.14
C PHE A 86 16.46 1.63 -0.46
N ARG A 87 16.22 2.79 0.15
CA ARG A 87 15.02 3.59 -0.14
C ARG A 87 14.94 4.28 -1.52
N LYS A 88 16.08 4.54 -2.17
CA LYS A 88 16.12 5.22 -3.49
C LYS A 88 16.39 4.25 -4.64
N TYR A 89 17.18 3.21 -4.38
CA TYR A 89 17.41 2.14 -5.34
C TYR A 89 16.29 1.09 -5.34
N ALA A 90 15.54 0.93 -4.26
CA ALA A 90 14.45 -0.05 -4.21
C ALA A 90 13.43 0.16 -5.32
N PHE A 91 12.93 1.38 -5.54
CA PHE A 91 11.95 1.60 -6.62
C PHE A 91 12.52 1.26 -8.00
N LYS A 92 13.76 1.68 -8.29
CA LYS A 92 14.44 1.35 -9.56
C LYS A 92 14.73 -0.15 -9.69
N GLN A 93 15.09 -0.82 -8.60
CA GLN A 93 15.36 -2.25 -8.56
C GLN A 93 14.08 -3.07 -8.68
N MET A 94 13.00 -2.65 -8.02
CA MET A 94 11.67 -3.24 -8.15
C MET A 94 11.16 -3.10 -9.58
N ASP A 95 11.25 -1.90 -10.17
CA ASP A 95 10.89 -1.68 -11.57
C ASP A 95 11.73 -2.54 -12.54
N ARG A 96 13.05 -2.60 -12.35
CA ARG A 96 13.94 -3.49 -13.12
C ARG A 96 13.61 -4.98 -12.93
N ALA A 97 13.20 -5.38 -11.74
CA ALA A 97 12.79 -6.74 -11.42
C ALA A 97 11.39 -7.09 -11.96
N GLY A 98 10.67 -6.14 -12.55
CA GLY A 98 9.34 -6.37 -13.14
C GLY A 98 8.17 -5.89 -12.31
N ALA A 99 8.39 -5.24 -11.16
CA ALA A 99 7.32 -4.65 -10.39
C ALA A 99 6.71 -3.45 -11.13
N VAL A 100 5.38 -3.35 -11.10
CA VAL A 100 4.67 -2.20 -11.63
C VAL A 100 4.59 -1.13 -10.55
N LEU A 101 5.23 0.02 -10.79
CA LEU A 101 5.06 1.21 -9.95
C LEU A 101 3.75 1.89 -10.33
N THR A 102 2.82 2.02 -9.37
CA THR A 102 1.48 2.58 -9.59
C THR A 102 1.03 3.38 -8.36
N THR A 103 -0.09 4.08 -8.47
CA THR A 103 -0.66 4.90 -7.39
C THR A 103 -1.82 4.18 -6.71
N SER A 104 -2.18 4.61 -5.50
CA SER A 104 -3.33 4.07 -4.78
C SER A 104 -4.62 4.17 -5.59
N GLU A 105 -4.86 5.30 -6.25
CA GLU A 105 -6.04 5.53 -7.11
C GLU A 105 -6.09 4.55 -8.29
N CYS A 106 -4.96 4.36 -9.00
CA CYS A 106 -4.88 3.40 -10.10
C CYS A 106 -5.14 1.96 -9.65
N VAL A 107 -4.63 1.55 -8.48
CA VAL A 107 -4.89 0.21 -7.92
C VAL A 107 -6.36 0.05 -7.55
N VAL A 108 -6.91 1.03 -6.84
CA VAL A 108 -8.29 1.01 -6.35
C VAL A 108 -9.29 0.97 -7.51
N LEU A 109 -9.12 1.82 -8.52
CA LEU A 109 -9.96 1.82 -9.72
C LEU A 109 -9.70 0.59 -10.59
N GLY A 110 -8.45 0.15 -10.69
CA GLY A 110 -8.07 -1.04 -11.46
C GLY A 110 -8.70 -2.34 -10.91
N LEU A 111 -8.84 -2.44 -9.58
CA LEU A 111 -9.50 -3.58 -8.91
C LEU A 111 -11.01 -3.64 -9.20
N LEU A 112 -11.66 -2.50 -9.38
CA LEU A 112 -13.10 -2.41 -9.70
C LEU A 112 -13.38 -2.76 -11.16
N GLN A 113 -12.40 -2.57 -12.05
CA GLN A 113 -12.44 -2.77 -13.50
C GLN A 113 -13.40 -1.84 -14.26
N ASP A 114 -14.64 -1.70 -13.79
CA ASP A 114 -15.67 -0.85 -14.38
C ASP A 114 -16.53 -0.15 -13.32
N ALA A 115 -17.28 0.86 -13.76
CA ALA A 115 -18.17 1.65 -12.90
C ALA A 115 -19.48 0.92 -12.52
N SER A 116 -19.76 -0.23 -13.14
CA SER A 116 -20.94 -1.06 -12.83
C SER A 116 -20.69 -2.01 -11.64
N HIS A 117 -19.44 -2.08 -11.14
CA HIS A 117 -19.10 -2.91 -9.99
C HIS A 117 -19.97 -2.58 -8.76
N PRO A 118 -20.55 -3.57 -8.07
CA PRO A 118 -21.51 -3.33 -6.98
C PRO A 118 -20.93 -2.49 -5.83
N LYS A 119 -19.62 -2.63 -5.58
CA LYS A 119 -18.89 -1.89 -4.54
C LYS A 119 -18.26 -0.56 -5.03
N PHE A 120 -18.52 -0.14 -6.27
CA PHE A 120 -17.89 1.04 -6.88
C PHE A 120 -18.09 2.31 -6.05
N LYS A 121 -19.33 2.62 -5.67
CA LYS A 121 -19.66 3.82 -4.88
C LYS A 121 -19.01 3.83 -3.50
N GLU A 122 -18.83 2.67 -2.90
CA GLU A 122 -18.23 2.54 -1.57
C GLU A 122 -16.72 2.80 -1.64
N VAL A 123 -16.07 2.18 -2.61
CA VAL A 123 -14.63 2.33 -2.86
C VAL A 123 -14.29 3.72 -3.40
N GLN A 124 -15.15 4.31 -4.24
CA GLN A 124 -14.99 5.68 -4.77
C GLN A 124 -14.87 6.72 -3.65
N LYS A 125 -15.60 6.55 -2.54
CA LYS A 125 -15.52 7.47 -1.39
C LYS A 125 -14.11 7.55 -0.80
N LEU A 126 -13.30 6.50 -0.92
CA LEU A 126 -11.92 6.46 -0.41
C LEU A 126 -10.95 7.32 -1.25
N ILE A 127 -11.33 7.65 -2.49
CA ILE A 127 -10.49 8.37 -3.45
C ILE A 127 -11.12 9.69 -3.92
N LEU A 128 -12.19 10.15 -3.27
CA LEU A 128 -12.80 11.46 -3.58
C LEU A 128 -11.80 12.60 -3.36
N GLU A 129 -11.05 12.53 -2.26
CA GLU A 129 -9.95 13.44 -2.00
C GLU A 129 -8.65 12.85 -2.57
N PRO A 130 -7.83 13.66 -3.27
CA PRO A 130 -6.56 13.20 -3.80
C PRO A 130 -5.65 12.68 -2.68
N ALA A 131 -4.76 11.73 -3.00
CA ALA A 131 -3.76 11.28 -2.05
C ALA A 131 -2.83 12.46 -1.67
N PRO A 132 -2.37 12.56 -0.41
CA PRO A 132 -1.48 13.64 -0.01
C PRO A 132 -0.18 13.62 -0.81
N ASP A 133 0.34 14.80 -1.15
CA ASP A 133 1.60 14.90 -1.87
C ASP A 133 2.77 14.42 -1.00
N VAL A 134 3.53 13.49 -1.55
CA VAL A 134 4.75 12.92 -0.97
C VAL A 134 6.02 13.42 -1.69
N GLY A 135 5.89 14.46 -2.52
CA GLY A 135 7.00 15.10 -3.22
C GLY A 135 7.66 14.21 -4.26
N LEU A 136 6.89 13.31 -4.88
CA LEU A 136 7.41 12.41 -5.94
C LEU A 136 7.54 13.13 -7.28
N VAL A 137 6.62 14.05 -7.58
CA VAL A 137 6.62 14.81 -8.85
C VAL A 137 7.78 15.79 -8.92
N SER A 138 8.16 16.42 -7.81
CA SER A 138 9.26 17.39 -7.75
C SER A 138 10.66 16.77 -7.68
N LYS A 139 10.77 15.44 -7.61
CA LYS A 139 12.03 14.69 -7.47
C LYS A 139 12.33 13.75 -8.65
N MET A 140 11.48 13.75 -9.67
CA MET A 140 11.75 13.13 -10.98
C MET A 140 12.49 14.11 -11.88
#